data_AF-A0A9D7W3Y4-F1
#
_entry.id   AF-A0A9D7W3Y4-F1
#
_cell.length_a   1.000
_cell.length_b   1.000
_cell.length_c   1.000
_cell.angle_alpha   90.00
_cell.angle_beta   90.00
_cell.angle_gamma   90.00
#
_symmetry.space_group_name_H-M   'P 1'
#
loop_
_entity.id
_entity.type
_entity.pdbx_description
1 polymer ?
#
loop_
_entity_poly.entity_id
_entity_poly.type
_entity_poly.pdbx_seq_one_letter_code
_entity_poly.pdbx_strand_id
1 'polypeptide(L)'
;MFKSINLKRLSYKSIFIFISLLFVFGCNNDDVIEIRDNHKSTETCISLVSEFLSTFDIVKDVITSEQIFNPEHLSVLPVDAEIVYEDTTFTDGDGMDILIKFGELGSTPHGLLCRDNKYRSGSILLSLDQDYFLNNSTLKITLSAEDPYYSGNGEDMTQLIGGINFQRLGTDHVNVKCNEFKLVNSYADMSMSTDLDIIEIKSSSPNDSGDHICVGGNIELSDGNESAIFTIISPLQKQSDYDCLRFISNGQIRVDKSSTISEIVVDFDPHQDLGCDQLISITTNGKRIFTHY
;
A
#
# COMPACT_ATOMS: atom_id res chain seq x y z
N MET A 1 92.10 12.33 4.31
CA MET A 1 91.65 13.56 5.02
C MET A 1 90.31 13.97 4.40
N PHE A 2 89.22 13.64 5.08
CA PHE A 2 87.85 13.80 4.57
C PHE A 2 87.49 15.29 4.43
N LYS A 3 87.03 15.69 3.24
CA LYS A 3 86.61 17.05 2.92
C LYS A 3 85.11 17.19 3.17
N SER A 4 84.81 18.11 4.09
CA SER A 4 83.52 18.73 4.42
C SER A 4 82.46 18.71 3.30
N ILE A 5 81.28 18.20 3.66
CA ILE A 5 80.02 18.37 2.94
C ILE A 5 79.54 19.80 3.17
N ASN A 6 79.42 20.58 2.09
CA ASN A 6 78.83 21.91 2.10
C ASN A 6 77.33 21.79 1.82
N LEU A 7 76.49 22.05 2.83
CA LEU A 7 75.05 22.24 2.64
C LEU A 7 74.82 23.47 1.76
N LYS A 8 74.49 23.25 0.48
CA LYS A 8 73.95 24.31 -0.37
C LYS A 8 72.51 24.57 0.03
N ARG A 9 72.25 25.82 0.42
CA ARG A 9 70.95 26.52 0.41
C ARG A 9 70.01 25.93 -0.65
N LEU A 10 69.07 25.09 -0.24
CA LEU A 10 67.90 24.82 -1.04
C LEU A 10 67.01 26.06 -0.98
N SER A 11 66.77 26.63 -2.15
CA SER A 11 65.93 27.80 -2.37
C SER A 11 64.51 27.55 -1.83
N TYR A 12 64.07 28.37 -0.89
CA TYR A 12 62.69 28.43 -0.38
C TYR A 12 61.63 28.66 -1.49
N LYS A 13 62.05 29.02 -2.72
CA LYS A 13 61.14 29.15 -3.87
C LYS A 13 60.72 27.82 -4.49
N SER A 14 61.48 26.73 -4.28
CA SER A 14 61.15 25.43 -4.87
C SER A 14 60.14 24.63 -4.06
N ILE A 15 60.02 24.88 -2.75
CA ILE A 15 59.05 24.22 -1.87
C ILE A 15 57.64 24.82 -2.03
N PHE A 16 57.54 26.12 -2.29
CA PHE A 16 56.24 26.78 -2.52
C PHE A 16 55.56 26.35 -3.82
N ILE A 17 56.32 25.99 -4.84
CA ILE A 17 55.76 25.51 -6.12
C ILE A 17 55.20 24.10 -5.98
N PHE A 18 55.81 23.24 -5.14
CA PHE A 18 55.34 21.87 -4.94
C PHE A 18 54.08 21.80 -4.07
N ILE A 19 53.93 22.70 -3.09
CA ILE A 19 52.70 22.80 -2.27
C ILE A 19 51.55 23.43 -3.07
N SER A 20 51.84 24.37 -3.96
CA SER A 20 50.82 24.96 -4.86
C SER A 20 50.31 23.99 -5.92
N LEU A 21 51.08 22.96 -6.30
CA LEU A 21 50.68 21.93 -7.28
C LEU A 21 49.83 20.81 -6.66
N LEU A 22 49.88 20.63 -5.33
CA LEU A 22 49.03 19.66 -4.62
C LEU A 22 47.59 20.14 -4.39
N PHE A 23 47.31 21.44 -4.59
CA PHE A 23 45.95 22.00 -4.49
C PHE A 23 45.17 22.02 -5.82
N VAL A 24 45.76 21.55 -6.93
CA VAL A 24 45.11 21.55 -8.25
C VAL A 24 44.58 20.18 -8.67
N PHE A 25 44.81 19.13 -7.87
CA PHE A 25 43.94 17.94 -7.88
C PHE A 25 42.75 18.19 -6.95
N GLY A 26 42.04 19.30 -7.23
CA GLY A 26 40.69 19.48 -6.72
C GLY A 26 39.84 18.34 -7.23
N CYS A 27 39.03 17.77 -6.34
CA CYS A 27 38.00 16.80 -6.65
C CYS A 27 37.43 17.08 -8.04
N ASN A 28 37.56 16.11 -8.96
CA ASN A 28 36.53 15.97 -9.96
C ASN A 28 35.25 15.78 -9.15
N ASN A 29 34.47 16.86 -9.04
CA ASN A 29 33.05 16.73 -8.86
C ASN A 29 32.60 16.06 -10.17
N ASP A 30 32.71 14.74 -10.22
CA ASP A 30 31.78 13.98 -11.03
C ASP A 30 30.44 14.54 -10.61
N ASP A 31 29.76 15.22 -11.54
CA ASP A 31 28.42 15.72 -11.31
C ASP A 31 27.64 14.52 -10.77
N VAL A 32 27.36 14.55 -9.46
CA VAL A 32 26.38 13.62 -8.90
C VAL A 32 25.13 14.01 -9.64
N ILE A 33 24.78 13.20 -10.64
CA ILE A 33 23.49 13.29 -11.29
C ILE A 33 22.50 13.08 -10.14
N GLU A 34 21.97 14.18 -9.61
CA GLU A 34 20.82 14.14 -8.72
C GLU A 34 19.71 13.57 -9.61
N ILE A 35 19.58 12.24 -9.58
CA ILE A 35 18.42 11.57 -10.12
C ILE A 35 17.28 12.18 -9.31
N ARG A 36 16.57 13.13 -9.91
CA ARG A 36 15.30 13.62 -9.41
C ARG A 36 14.38 12.42 -9.45
N ASP A 37 14.43 11.62 -8.39
CA ASP A 37 13.48 10.56 -8.16
C ASP A 37 12.12 11.23 -8.12
N ASN A 38 11.33 11.02 -9.17
CA ASN A 38 10.02 11.62 -9.29
C ASN A 38 9.11 10.91 -8.27
N HIS A 39 8.87 11.56 -7.13
CA HIS A 39 8.05 11.02 -6.05
C HIS A 39 6.62 10.68 -6.51
N LYS A 40 6.17 11.20 -7.66
CA LYS A 40 4.85 10.90 -8.24
C LYS A 40 4.62 9.41 -8.51
N SER A 41 5.67 8.66 -8.89
CA SER A 41 5.52 7.21 -9.07
C SER A 41 5.27 6.52 -7.74
N THR A 42 5.96 6.93 -6.68
CA THR A 42 5.72 6.42 -5.32
C THR A 42 4.32 6.79 -4.83
N GLU A 43 3.88 8.05 -4.98
CA GLU A 43 2.52 8.47 -4.63
C GLU A 43 1.45 7.61 -5.32
N THR A 44 1.60 7.41 -6.64
CA THR A 44 0.65 6.62 -7.44
C THR A 44 0.58 5.19 -6.92
N CYS A 45 1.73 4.55 -6.66
CA CYS A 45 1.76 3.21 -6.10
C CYS A 45 1.12 3.13 -4.71
N ILE A 46 1.35 4.11 -3.82
CA ILE A 46 0.71 4.14 -2.49
C ILE A 46 -0.81 4.29 -2.61
N SER A 47 -1.29 5.10 -3.54
CA SER A 47 -2.71 5.23 -3.84
C SER A 47 -3.32 3.88 -4.26
N LEU A 48 -2.65 3.14 -5.15
CA LEU A 48 -3.09 1.80 -5.56
C LEU A 48 -3.09 0.78 -4.41
N VAL A 49 -2.08 0.84 -3.53
CA VAL A 49 -2.05 0.00 -2.30
C VAL A 49 -3.22 0.33 -1.38
N SER A 50 -3.57 1.60 -1.23
CA SER A 50 -4.74 2.02 -0.45
C SER A 50 -6.04 1.48 -1.06
N GLU A 51 -6.19 1.51 -2.39
CA GLU A 51 -7.35 0.91 -3.06
C GLU A 51 -7.45 -0.60 -2.84
N PHE A 52 -6.33 -1.32 -2.94
CA PHE A 52 -6.29 -2.76 -2.62
C PHE A 52 -6.75 -3.04 -1.19
N LEU A 53 -6.23 -2.31 -0.20
CA LEU A 53 -6.62 -2.48 1.20
C LEU A 53 -8.09 -2.11 1.44
N SER A 54 -8.64 -1.12 0.74
CA SER A 54 -10.07 -0.79 0.85
C SER A 54 -11.00 -1.87 0.31
N THR A 55 -10.49 -2.77 -0.54
CA THR A 55 -11.23 -3.96 -0.98
C THR A 55 -11.28 -5.02 0.12
N PHE A 56 -10.25 -5.12 0.96
CA PHE A 56 -10.31 -5.98 2.14
C PHE A 56 -11.38 -5.48 3.12
N ASP A 57 -11.43 -4.18 3.41
CA ASP A 57 -12.35 -3.62 4.39
C ASP A 57 -13.81 -3.95 4.07
N ILE A 58 -14.22 -3.80 2.80
CA ILE A 58 -15.59 -4.08 2.39
C ILE A 58 -15.91 -5.58 2.40
N VAL A 59 -14.96 -6.43 2.02
CA VAL A 59 -15.17 -7.89 2.06
C VAL A 59 -15.24 -8.39 3.49
N LYS A 60 -14.40 -7.83 4.37
CA LYS A 60 -14.39 -8.13 5.79
C LYS A 60 -15.73 -7.78 6.44
N ASP A 61 -16.30 -6.63 6.10
CA ASP A 61 -17.63 -6.20 6.57
C ASP A 61 -18.72 -7.25 6.23
N VAL A 62 -18.75 -7.73 4.98
CA VAL A 62 -19.73 -8.74 4.55
C VAL A 62 -19.58 -10.05 5.32
N ILE A 63 -18.38 -10.63 5.31
CA ILE A 63 -18.16 -12.00 5.82
C ILE A 63 -18.21 -12.09 7.34
N THR A 64 -18.06 -10.97 8.05
CA THR A 64 -18.14 -10.95 9.52
C THR A 64 -19.47 -10.49 10.08
N SER A 65 -20.34 -9.93 9.25
CA SER A 65 -21.65 -9.52 9.75
C SER A 65 -22.44 -10.77 10.16
N GLU A 66 -22.91 -10.80 11.41
CA GLU A 66 -23.81 -11.86 11.90
C GLU A 66 -25.14 -11.90 11.13
N GLN A 67 -25.40 -10.84 10.37
CA GLN A 67 -26.59 -10.64 9.56
C GLN A 67 -26.20 -10.35 8.11
N ILE A 68 -25.37 -11.19 7.48
CA ILE A 68 -25.06 -11.06 6.04
C ILE A 68 -26.36 -10.85 5.22
N PHE A 69 -27.46 -11.46 5.68
CA PHE A 69 -28.82 -11.36 5.12
C PHE A 69 -29.60 -10.06 5.44
N ASN A 70 -29.05 -9.10 6.19
CA ASN A 70 -29.67 -7.82 6.51
C ASN A 70 -28.70 -6.65 6.28
N PRO A 71 -28.68 -6.07 5.06
CA PRO A 71 -27.79 -4.97 4.67
C PRO A 71 -27.86 -3.74 5.58
N GLU A 72 -28.94 -3.56 6.36
CA GLU A 72 -29.09 -2.43 7.29
C GLU A 72 -28.01 -2.41 8.39
N HIS A 73 -27.38 -3.55 8.68
CA HIS A 73 -26.35 -3.70 9.72
C HIS A 73 -24.93 -3.84 9.18
N LEU A 74 -24.74 -3.78 7.86
CA LEU A 74 -23.40 -3.71 7.28
C LEU A 74 -22.79 -2.34 7.57
N SER A 75 -21.50 -2.34 7.88
CA SER A 75 -20.78 -1.19 8.40
C SER A 75 -20.28 -0.31 7.24
N VAL A 76 -19.76 -0.92 6.18
CA VAL A 76 -19.18 -0.27 4.99
C VAL A 76 -20.16 -0.21 3.83
N LEU A 77 -20.90 -1.31 3.59
CA LEU A 77 -21.80 -1.40 2.44
C LEU A 77 -23.03 -0.50 2.58
N PRO A 78 -23.38 0.27 1.52
CA PRO A 78 -24.64 1.00 1.48
C PRO A 78 -25.82 0.06 1.24
N VAL A 79 -27.03 0.51 1.60
CA VAL A 79 -28.28 -0.27 1.43
C VAL A 79 -28.59 -0.58 -0.03
N ASP A 80 -28.09 0.25 -0.96
CA ASP A 80 -28.31 0.08 -2.40
C ASP A 80 -27.39 -0.96 -3.05
N ALA A 81 -26.40 -1.50 -2.33
CA ALA A 81 -25.60 -2.62 -2.82
C ALA A 81 -26.40 -3.92 -2.73
N GLU A 82 -26.39 -4.72 -3.80
CA GLU A 82 -27.09 -6.00 -3.85
C GLU A 82 -26.13 -7.13 -3.43
N ILE A 83 -26.59 -8.01 -2.53
CA ILE A 83 -25.88 -9.22 -2.14
C ILE A 83 -26.69 -10.42 -2.65
N VAL A 84 -26.08 -11.21 -3.52
CA VAL A 84 -26.68 -12.41 -4.10
C VAL A 84 -25.93 -13.63 -3.58
N TYR A 85 -26.66 -14.59 -3.01
CA TYR A 85 -26.12 -15.86 -2.57
C TYR A 85 -26.31 -16.89 -3.68
N GLU A 86 -25.20 -17.34 -4.26
CA GLU A 86 -25.23 -18.36 -5.31
C GLU A 86 -25.26 -19.77 -4.69
N ASP A 87 -24.52 -19.95 -3.59
CA ASP A 87 -24.62 -21.09 -2.68
C ASP A 87 -24.86 -20.59 -1.25
N THR A 88 -25.61 -21.33 -0.45
CA THR A 88 -26.03 -20.93 0.90
C THR A 88 -25.68 -21.94 1.99
N THR A 89 -25.08 -23.10 1.65
CA THR A 89 -24.79 -24.11 2.68
C THR A 89 -23.41 -24.71 2.56
N PHE A 90 -22.73 -24.85 3.70
CA PHE A 90 -21.51 -25.66 3.81
C PHE A 90 -21.81 -27.16 4.03
N THR A 91 -23.07 -27.57 3.92
CA THR A 91 -23.55 -28.87 4.48
C THR A 91 -23.46 -30.04 3.52
N ASP A 92 -23.39 -29.76 2.22
CA ASP A 92 -23.13 -30.73 1.16
C ASP A 92 -21.63 -30.99 0.93
N GLY A 93 -20.76 -30.23 1.62
CA GLY A 93 -19.32 -30.30 1.46
C GLY A 93 -18.76 -29.37 0.39
N ASP A 94 -19.62 -28.53 -0.21
CA ASP A 94 -19.22 -27.43 -1.08
C ASP A 94 -19.08 -26.13 -0.26
N GLY A 95 -18.39 -25.15 -0.85
CA GLY A 95 -18.17 -23.84 -0.26
C GLY A 95 -19.40 -22.94 -0.34
N MET A 96 -19.30 -21.71 0.16
CA MET A 96 -20.32 -20.69 0.01
C MET A 96 -19.84 -19.60 -0.96
N ASP A 97 -20.65 -19.33 -1.99
CA ASP A 97 -20.39 -18.27 -2.96
C ASP A 97 -21.37 -17.09 -2.78
N ILE A 98 -20.79 -15.89 -2.63
CA ILE A 98 -21.51 -14.63 -2.44
C ILE A 98 -21.05 -13.64 -3.52
N LEU A 99 -22.01 -13.10 -4.27
CA LEU A 99 -21.78 -12.04 -5.24
C LEU A 99 -22.28 -10.71 -4.69
N ILE A 100 -21.37 -9.74 -4.53
CA ILE A 100 -21.70 -8.36 -4.14
C ILE A 100 -21.75 -7.52 -5.41
N LYS A 101 -22.83 -6.76 -5.62
CA LYS A 101 -23.00 -5.88 -6.78
C LYS A 101 -23.23 -4.44 -6.37
N PHE A 102 -22.49 -3.54 -7.01
CA PHE A 102 -22.54 -2.09 -6.80
C PHE A 102 -23.24 -1.34 -7.95
N GLY A 103 -23.72 -2.07 -8.96
CA GLY A 103 -24.29 -1.49 -10.17
C GLY A 103 -23.24 -1.06 -11.19
N GLU A 104 -23.68 -0.36 -12.23
CA GLU A 104 -22.81 0.09 -13.32
C GLU A 104 -21.92 1.28 -12.91
N LEU A 105 -20.78 1.45 -13.61
CA LEU A 105 -19.86 2.58 -13.38
C LEU A 105 -20.54 3.95 -13.56
N GLY A 106 -21.47 4.07 -14.51
CA GLY A 106 -22.29 5.27 -14.68
C GLY A 106 -21.51 6.55 -14.99
N SER A 107 -22.17 7.70 -14.78
CA SER A 107 -21.61 9.05 -14.91
C SER A 107 -21.06 9.57 -13.58
N THR A 108 -20.15 10.55 -13.62
CA THR A 108 -19.58 11.19 -12.43
C THR A 108 -20.65 11.80 -11.49
N PRO A 109 -20.59 11.57 -10.16
CA PRO A 109 -19.64 10.67 -9.50
C PRO A 109 -19.92 9.21 -9.86
N HIS A 110 -18.88 8.52 -10.32
CA HIS A 110 -18.95 7.16 -10.83
C HIS A 110 -19.25 6.17 -9.71
N GLY A 111 -20.14 5.22 -9.97
CA GLY A 111 -20.51 4.16 -9.04
C GLY A 111 -21.33 4.63 -7.83
N LEU A 112 -21.43 3.73 -6.87
CA LEU A 112 -22.23 3.86 -5.65
C LEU A 112 -21.36 4.32 -4.47
N LEU A 113 -21.79 5.38 -3.79
CA LEU A 113 -21.13 5.87 -2.58
C LEU A 113 -21.37 4.92 -1.41
N CYS A 114 -20.28 4.42 -0.83
CA CYS A 114 -20.27 3.56 0.35
C CYS A 114 -20.04 4.38 1.64
N ARG A 115 -20.26 3.75 2.80
CA ARG A 115 -20.19 4.44 4.11
C ARG A 115 -18.78 4.84 4.52
N ASP A 116 -17.76 4.24 3.92
CA ASP A 116 -16.34 4.62 4.06
C ASP A 116 -15.94 5.80 3.15
N ASN A 117 -16.91 6.49 2.56
CA ASN A 117 -16.71 7.61 1.63
C ASN A 117 -15.95 7.25 0.35
N LYS A 118 -15.94 5.97 -0.05
CA LYS A 118 -15.48 5.52 -1.37
C LYS A 118 -16.63 5.21 -2.30
N TYR A 119 -16.41 5.44 -3.58
CA TYR A 119 -17.32 5.02 -4.63
C TYR A 119 -16.88 3.67 -5.19
N ARG A 120 -17.86 2.81 -5.47
CA ARG A 120 -17.64 1.45 -6.00
C ARG A 120 -18.62 1.11 -7.11
N SER A 121 -18.20 0.33 -8.09
CA SER A 121 -19.07 -0.19 -9.16
C SER A 121 -18.63 -1.58 -9.61
N GLY A 122 -19.50 -2.29 -10.34
CA GLY A 122 -19.25 -3.66 -10.79
C GLY A 122 -19.60 -4.68 -9.72
N SER A 123 -18.88 -5.80 -9.70
CA SER A 123 -19.16 -6.89 -8.77
C SER A 123 -17.92 -7.55 -8.18
N ILE A 124 -18.10 -8.13 -6.99
CA ILE A 124 -17.10 -8.91 -6.27
C ILE A 124 -17.67 -10.29 -6.02
N LEU A 125 -17.02 -11.34 -6.53
CA LEU A 125 -17.34 -12.71 -6.17
C LEU A 125 -16.47 -13.16 -4.99
N LEU A 126 -17.13 -13.62 -3.93
CA LEU A 126 -16.52 -14.19 -2.74
C LEU A 126 -16.80 -15.68 -2.69
N SER A 127 -15.77 -16.49 -2.48
CA SER A 127 -15.88 -17.94 -2.30
C SER A 127 -15.25 -18.35 -0.98
N LEU A 128 -16.04 -18.90 -0.07
CA LEU A 128 -15.62 -19.43 1.22
C LEU A 128 -15.58 -20.96 1.17
N ASP A 129 -14.50 -21.57 1.62
CA ASP A 129 -14.38 -23.03 1.71
C ASP A 129 -15.14 -23.62 2.92
N GLN A 130 -15.27 -22.84 3.99
CA GLN A 130 -15.99 -23.17 5.21
C GLN A 130 -16.38 -21.89 5.95
N ASP A 131 -17.01 -22.02 7.12
CA ASP A 131 -17.30 -20.89 8.01
C ASP A 131 -16.03 -20.05 8.26
N TYR A 132 -16.12 -18.75 7.93
CA TYR A 132 -15.01 -17.82 8.02
C TYR A 132 -14.43 -17.72 9.43
N PHE A 133 -15.20 -17.97 10.49
CA PHE A 133 -14.71 -17.89 11.87
C PHE A 133 -13.87 -19.10 12.30
N LEU A 134 -13.84 -20.18 11.51
CA LEU A 134 -13.00 -21.34 11.77
C LEU A 134 -11.55 -21.08 11.36
N ASN A 135 -10.60 -21.55 12.18
CA ASN A 135 -9.18 -21.47 11.84
C ASN A 135 -8.89 -22.25 10.56
N ASN A 136 -7.96 -21.71 9.75
CA ASN A 136 -7.62 -22.18 8.40
C ASN A 136 -8.74 -22.05 7.37
N SER A 137 -9.82 -21.31 7.65
CA SER A 137 -10.78 -20.93 6.60
C SER A 137 -10.09 -20.10 5.53
N THR A 138 -10.51 -20.34 4.30
CA THR A 138 -10.03 -19.66 3.10
C THR A 138 -11.19 -18.90 2.48
N LEU A 139 -10.99 -17.59 2.31
CA LEU A 139 -11.85 -16.76 1.49
C LEU A 139 -11.08 -16.40 0.22
N LYS A 140 -11.67 -16.67 -0.93
CA LYS A 140 -11.15 -16.23 -2.22
C LYS A 140 -12.04 -15.12 -2.77
N ILE A 141 -11.43 -13.97 -3.08
CA ILE A 141 -12.05 -12.92 -3.88
C ILE A 141 -11.69 -13.16 -5.34
N THR A 142 -12.67 -13.08 -6.24
CA THR A 142 -12.47 -13.09 -7.69
C THR A 142 -13.10 -11.84 -8.31
N LEU A 143 -12.27 -11.04 -8.98
CA LEU A 143 -12.69 -9.83 -9.71
C LEU A 143 -12.49 -10.07 -11.21
N SER A 144 -13.60 -10.15 -11.94
CA SER A 144 -13.61 -10.50 -13.37
C SER A 144 -13.25 -9.29 -14.25
N ALA A 145 -12.63 -9.54 -15.41
CA ALA A 145 -12.48 -8.52 -16.44
C ALA A 145 -13.79 -8.30 -17.23
N GLU A 146 -14.71 -9.27 -17.21
CA GLU A 146 -15.99 -9.21 -17.95
C GLU A 146 -17.05 -8.39 -17.21
N ASP A 147 -17.02 -8.44 -15.87
CA ASP A 147 -17.81 -7.58 -14.98
C ASP A 147 -16.86 -6.90 -13.98
N PRO A 148 -16.17 -5.83 -14.42
CA PRO A 148 -15.07 -5.26 -13.67
C PRO A 148 -15.50 -4.50 -12.43
N TYR A 149 -14.86 -4.81 -11.31
CA TYR A 149 -14.96 -4.04 -10.08
C TYR A 149 -14.09 -2.78 -10.16
N TYR A 150 -14.65 -1.66 -9.70
CA TYR A 150 -13.93 -0.40 -9.54
C TYR A 150 -14.09 0.13 -8.13
N SER A 151 -13.04 0.80 -7.63
CA SER A 151 -13.03 1.55 -6.38
C SER A 151 -12.29 2.88 -6.55
N GLY A 152 -12.77 3.93 -5.88
CA GLY A 152 -12.11 5.23 -5.91
C GLY A 152 -12.91 6.36 -5.24
N ASN A 153 -12.67 7.59 -5.68
CA ASN A 153 -13.28 8.79 -5.10
C ASN A 153 -14.53 9.29 -5.88
N GLY A 154 -14.95 8.55 -6.92
CA GLY A 154 -16.09 8.90 -7.78
C GLY A 154 -15.70 9.74 -9.00
N GLU A 155 -14.53 10.38 -9.00
CA GLU A 155 -13.95 11.03 -10.19
C GLU A 155 -12.85 10.15 -10.79
N ASP A 156 -11.86 9.80 -9.97
CA ASP A 156 -10.80 8.85 -10.28
C ASP A 156 -11.18 7.47 -9.74
N MET A 157 -11.36 6.52 -10.66
CA MET A 157 -11.71 5.14 -10.36
C MET A 157 -10.57 4.21 -10.77
N THR A 158 -10.21 3.29 -9.89
CA THR A 158 -9.26 2.22 -10.18
C THR A 158 -10.02 0.93 -10.44
N GLN A 159 -9.77 0.31 -11.58
CA GLN A 159 -10.23 -1.02 -11.93
C GLN A 159 -9.35 -2.06 -11.25
N LEU A 160 -9.97 -3.04 -10.59
CA LEU A 160 -9.28 -4.13 -9.92
C LEU A 160 -9.66 -5.47 -10.56
N ILE A 161 -8.68 -6.28 -10.94
CA ILE A 161 -8.89 -7.53 -11.68
C ILE A 161 -7.98 -8.62 -11.14
N GLY A 162 -8.53 -9.81 -10.92
CA GLY A 162 -7.76 -10.99 -10.51
C GLY A 162 -8.27 -11.62 -9.22
N GLY A 163 -7.44 -12.48 -8.63
CA GLY A 163 -7.78 -13.24 -7.44
C GLY A 163 -6.99 -12.80 -6.20
N ILE A 164 -7.68 -12.70 -5.07
CA ILE A 164 -7.07 -12.46 -3.75
C ILE A 164 -7.48 -13.59 -2.83
N ASN A 165 -6.52 -14.24 -2.16
CA ASN A 165 -6.76 -15.30 -1.20
C ASN A 165 -6.51 -14.79 0.22
N PHE A 166 -7.48 -15.01 1.09
CA PHE A 166 -7.41 -14.72 2.52
C PHE A 166 -7.41 -16.05 3.24
N GLN A 167 -6.41 -16.27 4.10
CA GLN A 167 -6.34 -17.43 4.96
C GLN A 167 -6.41 -16.98 6.41
N ARG A 168 -7.41 -17.45 7.14
CA ARG A 168 -7.51 -17.19 8.58
C ARG A 168 -6.49 -18.04 9.34
N LEU A 169 -5.52 -17.39 9.96
CA LEU A 169 -4.46 -18.04 10.75
C LEU A 169 -4.81 -18.10 12.23
N GLY A 170 -5.67 -17.20 12.71
CA GLY A 170 -6.12 -17.14 14.10
C GLY A 170 -7.43 -16.39 14.25
N THR A 171 -7.80 -16.08 15.50
CA THR A 171 -9.04 -15.36 15.81
C THR A 171 -9.05 -13.92 15.28
N ASP A 172 -7.86 -13.33 15.21
CA ASP A 172 -7.57 -11.93 14.93
C ASP A 172 -6.48 -11.80 13.85
N HIS A 173 -6.08 -12.89 13.20
CA HIS A 173 -4.97 -12.90 12.26
C HIS A 173 -5.37 -13.56 10.94
N VAL A 174 -5.20 -12.80 9.85
CA VAL A 174 -5.48 -13.21 8.48
C VAL A 174 -4.22 -12.98 7.62
N ASN A 175 -3.84 -13.98 6.83
CA ASN A 175 -2.84 -13.82 5.79
C ASN A 175 -3.53 -13.53 4.45
N VAL A 176 -3.00 -12.58 3.68
CA VAL A 176 -3.57 -12.13 2.41
C VAL A 176 -2.53 -12.28 1.30
N LYS A 177 -2.91 -13.01 0.25
CA LYS A 177 -2.03 -13.32 -0.88
C LYS A 177 -2.72 -13.09 -2.21
N CYS A 178 -2.03 -12.42 -3.12
CA CYS A 178 -2.40 -12.35 -4.52
C CYS A 178 -1.14 -12.48 -5.37
N ASN A 179 -1.34 -12.92 -6.61
CA ASN A 179 -0.30 -12.95 -7.61
C ASN A 179 -0.90 -12.44 -8.93
N GLU A 180 -0.16 -11.55 -9.61
CA GLU A 180 -0.58 -10.96 -10.89
C GLU A 180 -1.95 -10.25 -10.83
N PHE A 181 -2.28 -9.65 -9.69
CA PHE A 181 -3.51 -8.89 -9.50
C PHE A 181 -3.38 -7.52 -10.16
N LYS A 182 -4.30 -7.15 -11.06
CA LYS A 182 -4.18 -5.93 -11.86
C LYS A 182 -4.92 -4.76 -11.23
N LEU A 183 -4.27 -3.60 -11.27
CA LEU A 183 -4.80 -2.32 -10.83
C LEU A 183 -4.61 -1.32 -11.96
N VAL A 184 -5.72 -0.85 -12.55
CA VAL A 184 -5.71 -0.01 -13.75
C VAL A 184 -6.50 1.27 -13.51
N ASN A 185 -5.89 2.42 -13.72
CA ASN A 185 -6.55 3.72 -13.72
C ASN A 185 -5.97 4.63 -14.83
N SER A 186 -6.34 5.92 -14.83
CA SER A 186 -5.86 6.90 -15.82
C SER A 186 -4.35 7.21 -15.71
N TYR A 187 -3.71 6.86 -14.60
CA TYR A 187 -2.32 7.18 -14.29
C TYR A 187 -1.39 5.95 -14.35
N ALA A 188 -1.92 4.73 -14.16
CA ALA A 188 -1.12 3.52 -14.03
C ALA A 188 -1.88 2.25 -14.48
N ASP A 189 -1.12 1.29 -15.01
CA ASP A 189 -1.54 -0.09 -15.28
C ASP A 189 -0.50 -0.99 -14.63
N MET A 190 -0.83 -1.51 -13.45
CA MET A 190 0.12 -2.23 -12.59
C MET A 190 -0.36 -3.64 -12.31
N SER A 191 0.60 -4.57 -12.26
CA SER A 191 0.44 -5.90 -11.71
C SER A 191 0.97 -5.93 -10.27
N MET A 192 0.19 -6.48 -9.35
CA MET A 192 0.46 -6.59 -7.92
C MET A 192 0.60 -8.04 -7.49
N SER A 193 1.63 -8.31 -6.69
CA SER A 193 1.78 -9.54 -5.93
C SER A 193 2.02 -9.21 -4.47
N THR A 194 1.43 -9.97 -3.55
CA THR A 194 1.47 -9.60 -2.13
C THR A 194 1.49 -10.83 -1.22
N ASP A 195 2.13 -10.65 -0.06
CA ASP A 195 2.03 -11.54 1.11
C ASP A 195 1.94 -10.63 2.35
N LEU A 196 0.72 -10.46 2.86
CA LEU A 196 0.41 -9.58 3.97
C LEU A 196 -0.13 -10.35 5.16
N ASP A 197 0.21 -9.87 6.35
CA ASP A 197 -0.42 -10.26 7.59
C ASP A 197 -1.29 -9.11 8.07
N ILE A 198 -2.58 -9.37 8.30
CA ILE A 198 -3.53 -8.43 8.89
C ILE A 198 -3.88 -8.95 10.27
N ILE A 199 -3.64 -8.10 11.28
CA ILE A 199 -3.92 -8.39 12.69
C ILE A 199 -4.97 -7.40 13.19
N GLU A 200 -6.08 -7.91 13.71
CA GLU A 200 -7.13 -7.12 14.35
C GLU A 200 -6.78 -6.85 15.81
N ILE A 201 -6.87 -5.57 16.21
CA ILE A 201 -6.61 -5.14 17.57
C ILE A 201 -7.89 -4.50 18.11
N LYS A 202 -8.47 -5.13 19.12
CA LYS A 202 -9.62 -4.59 19.84
C LYS A 202 -9.16 -3.67 20.96
N SER A 203 -9.77 -2.49 21.02
CA SER A 203 -9.59 -1.56 22.12
C SER A 203 -10.00 -2.19 23.45
N SER A 204 -9.17 -1.97 24.46
CA SER A 204 -9.41 -2.47 25.81
C SER A 204 -9.97 -1.40 26.74
N SER A 205 -9.91 -0.15 26.29
CA SER A 205 -10.26 1.05 27.05
C SER A 205 -10.78 2.16 26.12
N PRO A 206 -11.72 3.01 26.59
CA PRO A 206 -12.15 4.20 25.84
C PRO A 206 -11.04 5.22 25.53
N ASN A 207 -9.88 5.11 26.17
CA ASN A 207 -8.72 5.97 25.93
C ASN A 207 -7.74 5.39 24.89
N ASP A 208 -7.97 4.17 24.42
CA ASP A 208 -7.21 3.59 23.32
C ASP A 208 -7.69 4.21 22.00
N SER A 209 -6.91 4.13 20.93
CA SER A 209 -7.22 4.69 19.61
C SER A 209 -8.45 4.06 18.92
N GLY A 210 -9.22 3.22 19.62
CA GLY A 210 -10.31 2.43 19.07
C GLY A 210 -9.84 1.11 18.48
N ASP A 211 -10.79 0.33 17.99
CA ASP A 211 -10.53 -0.90 17.25
C ASP A 211 -9.84 -0.54 15.93
N HIS A 212 -8.79 -1.29 15.59
CA HIS A 212 -8.01 -1.03 14.39
C HIS A 212 -7.40 -2.32 13.85
N ILE A 213 -6.93 -2.26 12.61
CA ILE A 213 -6.11 -3.32 12.01
C ILE A 213 -4.66 -2.85 11.87
N CYS A 214 -3.75 -3.80 12.01
CA CYS A 214 -2.34 -3.65 11.71
C CYS A 214 -1.99 -4.54 10.52
N VAL A 215 -1.47 -3.94 9.45
CA VAL A 215 -1.03 -4.64 8.25
C VAL A 215 0.50 -4.68 8.22
N GLY A 216 1.08 -5.85 8.03
CA GLY A 216 2.50 -6.07 7.80
C GLY A 216 2.74 -6.93 6.56
N GLY A 217 4.00 -7.04 6.11
CA GLY A 217 4.37 -7.87 4.97
C GLY A 217 4.96 -7.07 3.80
N ASN A 218 4.84 -7.64 2.60
CA ASN A 218 5.42 -7.07 1.38
C ASN A 218 4.41 -7.02 0.25
N ILE A 219 4.51 -5.95 -0.53
CA ILE A 219 3.75 -5.74 -1.77
C ILE A 219 4.76 -5.50 -2.89
N GLU A 220 4.62 -6.20 -4.00
CA GLU A 220 5.35 -5.96 -5.24
C GLU A 220 4.39 -5.37 -6.27
N LEU A 221 4.83 -4.28 -6.92
CA LEU A 221 4.12 -3.64 -8.03
C LEU A 221 5.04 -3.60 -9.25
N SER A 222 4.51 -3.94 -10.42
CA SER A 222 5.24 -3.92 -11.69
C SER A 222 4.37 -3.44 -12.84
N ASP A 223 4.94 -2.61 -13.73
CA ASP A 223 4.30 -2.21 -15.01
C ASP A 223 4.80 -3.06 -16.20
N GLY A 224 5.60 -4.10 -15.92
CA GLY A 224 6.26 -4.95 -16.91
C GLY A 224 7.64 -4.48 -17.36
N ASN A 225 8.01 -3.21 -17.12
CA ASN A 225 9.34 -2.66 -17.39
C ASN A 225 10.12 -2.38 -16.11
N GLU A 226 9.46 -1.79 -15.12
CA GLU A 226 9.98 -1.50 -13.80
C GLU A 226 9.17 -2.21 -12.73
N SER A 227 9.83 -2.58 -11.64
CA SER A 227 9.17 -3.11 -10.45
C SER A 227 9.60 -2.35 -9.20
N ALA A 228 8.71 -2.34 -8.21
CA ALA A 228 8.96 -1.76 -6.91
C ALA A 228 8.44 -2.69 -5.82
N ILE A 229 9.28 -2.96 -4.83
CA ILE A 229 8.94 -3.73 -3.64
C ILE A 229 8.71 -2.75 -2.50
N PHE A 230 7.53 -2.85 -1.90
CA PHE A 230 7.06 -2.08 -0.76
C PHE A 230 7.09 -3.00 0.45
N THR A 231 8.11 -2.84 1.30
CA THR A 231 8.22 -3.57 2.56
C THR A 231 7.65 -2.72 3.69
N ILE A 232 6.64 -3.24 4.37
CA ILE A 232 6.09 -2.59 5.57
C ILE A 232 7.09 -2.80 6.71
N ILE A 233 7.81 -1.73 7.08
CA ILE A 233 8.85 -1.74 8.13
C ILE A 233 8.32 -1.32 9.50
N SER A 234 7.18 -0.62 9.52
CA SER A 234 6.36 -0.38 10.70
C SER A 234 4.90 -0.65 10.31
N PRO A 235 4.13 -1.45 11.07
CA PRO A 235 2.80 -1.88 10.68
C PRO A 235 1.91 -0.71 10.25
N LEU A 236 1.22 -0.87 9.12
CA LEU A 236 0.24 0.10 8.67
C LEU A 236 -1.00 -0.03 9.54
N GLN A 237 -1.43 1.07 10.14
CA GLN A 237 -2.62 1.09 10.98
C GLN A 237 -3.79 1.69 10.21
N LYS A 238 -4.93 1.02 10.26
CA LYS A 238 -6.21 1.57 9.80
C LYS A 238 -7.22 1.47 10.93
N GLN A 239 -7.87 2.58 11.23
CA GLN A 239 -8.94 2.62 12.23
C GLN A 239 -10.21 1.98 11.65
N SER A 240 -10.97 1.30 12.49
CA SER A 240 -12.24 0.70 12.09
C SER A 240 -13.41 1.69 12.03
N ASP A 241 -13.18 2.96 12.40
CA ASP A 241 -14.18 4.04 12.30
C ASP A 241 -14.41 4.48 10.85
N TYR A 242 -15.67 4.70 10.45
CA TYR A 242 -16.05 4.95 9.05
C TYR A 242 -15.39 6.16 8.41
N ASP A 243 -15.23 7.24 9.18
CA ASP A 243 -14.66 8.47 8.66
C ASP A 243 -13.14 8.31 8.40
N CYS A 244 -12.53 7.33 9.06
CA CYS A 244 -11.11 7.05 9.00
C CYS A 244 -10.73 5.81 8.18
N LEU A 245 -11.68 4.89 7.95
CA LEU A 245 -11.45 3.57 7.36
C LEU A 245 -10.80 3.62 5.98
N ARG A 246 -11.05 4.68 5.19
CA ARG A 246 -10.43 4.87 3.88
C ARG A 246 -8.94 5.23 3.94
N PHE A 247 -8.43 5.62 5.09
CA PHE A 247 -7.06 6.11 5.26
C PHE A 247 -6.18 5.09 6.00
N ILE A 248 -4.88 5.19 5.74
CA ILE A 248 -3.85 4.58 6.57
C ILE A 248 -3.38 5.68 7.54
N SER A 249 -3.67 5.52 8.83
CA SER A 249 -3.46 6.55 9.84
C SER A 249 -2.05 6.55 10.44
N ASN A 250 -1.30 5.47 10.25
CA ASN A 250 0.07 5.31 10.75
C ASN A 250 0.78 4.16 10.02
N GLY A 251 2.10 4.11 10.15
CA GLY A 251 2.96 3.06 9.64
C GLY A 251 4.03 3.60 8.70
N GLN A 252 4.96 2.71 8.33
CA GLN A 252 6.07 3.08 7.47
C GLN A 252 6.36 1.98 6.45
N ILE A 253 6.61 2.41 5.22
CA ILE A 253 6.98 1.53 4.11
C ILE A 253 8.34 1.94 3.58
N ARG A 254 9.21 0.97 3.39
CA ARG A 254 10.42 1.12 2.58
C ARG A 254 10.13 0.68 1.15
N VAL A 255 10.53 1.50 0.19
CA VAL A 255 10.30 1.26 -1.25
C VAL A 255 11.64 1.01 -1.93
N ASP A 256 11.82 -0.21 -2.43
CA ASP A 256 12.98 -0.62 -3.21
C ASP A 256 12.56 -0.70 -4.70
N LYS A 257 13.03 0.25 -5.53
CA LYS A 257 12.71 0.29 -6.98
C LYS A 257 13.79 -0.39 -7.80
N SER A 258 13.42 -1.15 -8.84
CA SER A 258 14.37 -1.79 -9.75
C SER A 258 15.22 -0.78 -10.54
N SER A 259 14.70 0.43 -10.75
CA SER A 259 15.34 1.50 -11.54
C SER A 259 16.33 2.36 -10.74
N THR A 260 16.35 2.28 -9.41
CA THR A 260 17.17 3.17 -8.56
C THR A 260 17.71 2.46 -7.32
N ILE A 261 18.88 2.86 -6.83
CA ILE A 261 19.41 2.41 -5.53
C ILE A 261 19.03 3.35 -4.37
N SER A 262 18.07 4.25 -4.60
CA SER A 262 17.64 5.25 -3.62
C SER A 262 16.98 4.59 -2.41
N GLU A 263 17.33 5.05 -1.21
CA GLU A 263 16.59 4.71 0.00
C GLU A 263 15.33 5.56 0.05
N ILE A 264 14.17 4.95 -0.19
CA ILE A 264 12.88 5.61 -0.16
C ILE A 264 12.07 5.07 1.02
N VAL A 265 11.63 5.96 1.90
CA VAL A 265 10.75 5.65 3.03
C VAL A 265 9.51 6.52 2.96
N VAL A 266 8.34 5.89 3.04
CA VAL A 266 7.03 6.53 3.16
C VAL A 266 6.58 6.40 4.61
N ASP A 267 6.20 7.52 5.21
CA ASP A 267 5.70 7.63 6.59
C ASP A 267 4.28 8.19 6.56
N PHE A 268 3.33 7.41 7.08
CA PHE A 268 1.89 7.69 7.06
C PHE A 268 1.40 8.54 8.23
N ASP A 269 2.25 8.79 9.23
CA ASP A 269 1.92 9.70 10.33
C ASP A 269 3.08 10.66 10.61
N PRO A 270 3.38 11.57 9.66
CA PRO A 270 4.57 12.39 9.73
C PRO A 270 4.52 13.42 10.87
N HIS A 271 3.33 13.68 11.44
CA HIS A 271 3.10 14.59 12.56
C HIS A 271 2.84 13.89 13.90
N GLN A 272 2.74 12.56 13.91
CA GLN A 272 2.48 11.74 15.10
C GLN A 272 1.14 12.10 15.77
N ASP A 273 0.13 12.37 14.96
CA ASP A 273 -1.21 12.77 15.39
C ASP A 273 -2.28 11.71 15.11
N LEU A 274 -1.92 10.59 14.45
CA LEU A 274 -2.84 9.55 14.01
C LEU A 274 -4.00 10.12 13.17
N GLY A 275 -3.71 11.12 12.35
CA GLY A 275 -4.68 11.79 11.49
C GLY A 275 -5.38 10.84 10.52
N CYS A 276 -6.70 11.05 10.35
CA CYS A 276 -7.50 10.40 9.32
C CYS A 276 -7.43 11.22 8.03
N ASP A 277 -6.26 11.22 7.38
CA ASP A 277 -6.01 11.97 6.16
C ASP A 277 -5.07 11.22 5.18
N GLN A 278 -4.75 11.88 4.07
CA GLN A 278 -3.83 11.36 3.05
C GLN A 278 -2.41 11.92 3.22
N LEU A 279 -2.10 12.65 4.29
CA LEU A 279 -0.80 13.30 4.46
C LEU A 279 0.26 12.25 4.72
N ILE A 280 1.16 12.10 3.77
CA ILE A 280 2.36 11.27 3.91
C ILE A 280 3.59 12.13 3.83
N SER A 281 4.69 11.62 4.37
CA SER A 281 6.00 12.11 4.00
C SER A 281 6.79 11.06 3.25
N ILE A 282 7.46 11.48 2.18
CA ILE A 282 8.36 10.64 1.40
C ILE A 282 9.78 11.14 1.65
N THR A 283 10.62 10.28 2.20
CA THR A 283 12.05 10.54 2.39
C THR A 283 12.83 9.76 1.35
N THR A 284 13.58 10.47 0.51
CA THR A 284 14.47 9.87 -0.50
C THR A 284 15.90 10.31 -0.23
N ASN A 285 16.78 9.37 0.08
CA ASN A 285 18.20 9.63 0.39
C ASN A 285 18.38 10.76 1.44
N GLY A 286 17.54 10.75 2.48
CA GLY A 286 17.54 11.75 3.57
C GLY A 286 16.80 13.05 3.28
N LYS A 287 16.32 13.29 2.05
CA LYS A 287 15.50 14.46 1.70
C LYS A 287 14.03 14.13 1.87
N ARG A 288 13.34 14.86 2.77
CA ARG A 288 11.93 14.65 3.09
C ARG A 288 11.04 15.65 2.36
N ILE A 289 9.93 15.17 1.82
CA ILE A 289 8.82 15.98 1.30
C ILE A 289 7.50 15.55 1.97
N PHE A 290 6.50 16.42 1.92
CA PHE A 290 5.13 16.14 2.38
C PHE A 290 4.19 16.21 1.18
N THR A 291 3.28 15.26 1.07
CA THR A 291 2.36 15.14 -0.06
C THR A 291 1.08 14.39 0.33
N HIS A 292 0.10 14.35 -0.56
CA HIS A 292 -1.13 13.57 -0.43
C HIS A 292 -1.18 12.47 -1.49
N TYR A 293 -1.59 11.27 -1.10
CA TYR A 293 -1.68 10.08 -1.97
C TYR A 293 -3.12 9.73 -2.36
#